data_AF-A0A7J8I3V5-F1
#
_entry.id   AF-A0A7J8I3V5-F1
#
_cell.length_a   1.000
_cell.length_b   1.000
_cell.length_c   1.000
_cell.angle_alpha   90.00
_cell.angle_beta   90.00
_cell.angle_gamma   90.00
#
_symmetry.space_group_name_H-M   'P 1'
#
loop_
_entity.id
_entity.type
_entity.pdbx_description
1 polymer ?
#
loop_
_entity_poly.entity_id
_entity_poly.type
_entity_poly.pdbx_seq_one_letter_code
_entity_poly.pdbx_strand_id
1 'polypeptide(L)'
;MEREAGKRVKSHKNAITCVLYNSVLRQVISSDVGSTVSFWMIDTGQKIKQFTGCHGNAEISTMALNANETRLLTGSTDGTLKVGTQ
;
A
#
# COMPACT_ATOMS: atom_id res chain seq x y z
N MET A 1 0.71 -16.22 -27.08
CA MET A 1 -0.13 -15.70 -25.99
C MET A 1 0.37 -14.31 -25.68
N GLU A 2 -0.10 -13.33 -26.45
CA GLU A 2 0.23 -11.92 -26.21
C GLU A 2 -0.45 -11.52 -24.91
N ARG A 3 0.33 -11.24 -23.87
CA ARG A 3 -0.22 -10.64 -22.66
C ARG A 3 -0.61 -9.22 -23.05
N GLU A 4 -1.91 -8.92 -23.00
CA GLU A 4 -2.37 -7.54 -23.07
C GLU A 4 -1.53 -6.72 -22.10
N ALA A 5 -0.77 -5.77 -22.61
CA ALA A 5 -0.18 -4.71 -21.82
C ALA A 5 -1.34 -3.85 -21.32
N GLY A 6 -2.07 -4.36 -20.32
CA GLY A 6 -3.21 -3.70 -19.71
C GLY A 6 -2.82 -2.27 -19.37
N LYS A 7 -3.68 -1.33 -19.78
CA LYS A 7 -3.51 0.12 -19.64
C LYS A 7 -2.74 0.47 -18.36
N ARG A 8 -1.53 1.02 -18.52
CA ARG A 8 -0.64 1.32 -17.39
C ARG A 8 -1.24 2.44 -16.53
N VAL A 9 -1.85 2.09 -15.40
CA VAL A 9 -2.44 3.05 -14.47
C VAL A 9 -1.36 3.56 -13.51
N LYS A 10 -1.16 4.88 -13.48
CA LYS A 10 -0.28 5.50 -12.48
C LYS A 10 -1.00 5.52 -11.13
N SER A 11 -0.55 4.67 -10.20
CA SER A 11 -1.16 4.50 -8.88
C SER A 11 -0.75 5.57 -7.87
N HIS A 12 0.54 5.93 -7.86
CA HIS A 12 1.18 6.84 -6.90
C HIS A 12 1.86 8.03 -7.59
N LYS A 13 1.99 9.14 -6.85
CA LYS A 13 2.73 10.33 -7.31
C LYS A 13 4.23 10.14 -7.17
N ASN A 14 4.65 9.43 -6.12
CA ASN A 14 6.05 9.18 -5.79
C ASN A 14 6.43 7.71 -6.06
N ALA A 15 7.71 7.39 -5.89
CA ALA A 15 8.21 6.02 -6.04
C ALA A 15 7.58 5.08 -5.02
N ILE A 16 7.07 3.94 -5.50
CA ILE A 16 6.47 2.90 -4.66
C ILE A 16 7.59 2.21 -3.89
N THR A 17 7.38 2.01 -2.59
CA THR A 17 8.37 1.38 -1.69
C THR A 17 8.00 -0.05 -1.33
N CYS A 18 6.71 -0.36 -1.21
CA CYS A 18 6.24 -1.68 -0.85
C CYS A 18 4.87 -1.97 -1.47
N VAL A 19 4.60 -3.25 -1.74
CA VAL A 19 3.30 -3.77 -2.17
C VAL A 19 3.03 -5.06 -1.40
N LEU A 20 1.81 -5.18 -0.86
CA LEU A 20 1.33 -6.35 -0.14
C LEU A 20 0.00 -6.82 -0.74
N TYR A 21 -0.25 -8.13 -0.65
CA TYR A 21 -1.55 -8.71 -0.94
C TYR A 21 -2.25 -9.06 0.38
N ASN A 22 -3.49 -8.64 0.53
CA ASN A 22 -4.40 -9.08 1.57
C ASN A 22 -5.37 -10.09 0.95
N SER A 23 -5.18 -11.36 1.27
CA SER A 23 -5.97 -12.48 0.79
C SER A 23 -7.37 -12.52 1.40
N VAL A 24 -7.53 -12.09 2.66
CA VAL A 24 -8.82 -12.08 3.37
C VAL A 24 -9.80 -11.11 2.72
N LEU A 25 -9.35 -9.91 2.37
CA LEU A 25 -10.17 -8.85 1.77
C LEU A 25 -10.04 -8.78 0.24
N ARG A 26 -9.17 -9.60 -0.36
CA ARG A 26 -8.83 -9.60 -1.80
C ARG A 26 -8.36 -8.22 -2.28
N GLN A 27 -7.42 -7.64 -1.54
CA GLN A 27 -6.91 -6.29 -1.77
C GLN A 27 -5.41 -6.27 -2.07
N VAL A 28 -5.00 -5.32 -2.90
CA VAL A 28 -3.59 -4.90 -2.99
C VAL A 28 -3.40 -3.64 -2.17
N ILE A 29 -2.37 -3.63 -1.34
CA ILE A 29 -1.95 -2.50 -0.53
C ILE A 29 -0.59 -2.04 -1.05
N SER A 30 -0.42 -0.75 -1.27
CA SER A 30 0.79 -0.18 -1.86
C SER A 30 1.20 1.08 -1.10
N SER A 31 2.49 1.29 -0.88
CA SER A 31 3.03 2.50 -0.25
C SER A 31 4.02 3.22 -1.15
N ASP A 32 4.22 4.52 -0.91
CA ASP A 32 5.26 5.31 -1.57
C ASP A 32 6.13 6.11 -0.59
N VAL A 33 7.23 6.67 -1.10
CA VAL A 33 8.17 7.52 -0.33
C VAL A 33 7.53 8.80 0.20
N GLY A 34 6.40 9.27 -0.36
CA GLY A 34 5.66 10.42 0.14
C GLY A 34 4.65 10.06 1.23
N SER A 35 4.95 9.02 2.01
CA SER A 35 4.13 8.61 3.16
C SER A 35 2.67 8.31 2.81
N THR A 36 2.43 7.78 1.61
CA THR A 36 1.09 7.48 1.12
C THR A 36 0.86 5.99 1.02
N VAL A 37 -0.28 5.50 1.52
CA VAL A 37 -0.74 4.11 1.38
C VAL A 37 -2.03 4.07 0.57
N SER A 38 -2.09 3.28 -0.49
CA SER A 38 -3.28 3.07 -1.33
C SER A 38 -3.74 1.61 -1.28
N PHE A 39 -5.06 1.42 -1.26
CA PHE A 39 -5.75 0.13 -1.24
C PHE A 39 -6.56 -0.06 -2.51
N TRP A 40 -6.53 -1.25 -3.08
CA TRP A 40 -7.15 -1.57 -4.36
C TRP A 40 -7.86 -2.92 -4.30
N MET A 41 -9.03 -3.05 -4.94
CA MET A 41 -9.62 -4.37 -5.16
C MET A 41 -8.85 -5.09 -6.26
N ILE A 42 -8.43 -6.34 -6.02
CA ILE A 42 -7.68 -7.10 -7.02
C ILE A 42 -8.52 -7.42 -8.26
N ASP A 43 -9.82 -7.66 -8.08
CA ASP A 43 -10.72 -8.08 -9.16
C ASP A 43 -10.97 -6.99 -10.20
N THR A 44 -11.09 -5.75 -9.75
CA THR A 44 -11.51 -4.63 -10.60
C THR A 44 -10.40 -3.64 -10.87
N GLY A 45 -9.30 -3.70 -10.10
CA GLY A 45 -8.26 -2.67 -10.10
C GLY A 45 -8.74 -1.31 -9.57
N GLN A 46 -9.92 -1.24 -8.94
CA GLN A 46 -10.46 0.00 -8.39
C GLN A 46 -9.73 0.38 -7.11
N LYS A 47 -9.32 1.65 -7.00
CA LYS A 47 -8.81 2.24 -5.74
C LYS A 47 -9.97 2.37 -4.75
N ILE A 48 -9.84 1.74 -3.60
CA ILE A 48 -10.85 1.73 -2.53
C ILE A 48 -10.57 2.85 -1.54
N LYS A 49 -9.30 3.04 -1.18
CA LYS A 49 -8.89 3.97 -0.13
C LYS A 49 -7.48 4.47 -0.35
N GLN A 50 -7.20 5.66 0.16
CA GLN A 50 -5.87 6.24 0.20
C GLN A 50 -5.67 6.99 1.51
N PHE A 51 -4.53 6.78 2.15
CA PHE A 51 -4.06 7.56 3.29
C PHE A 51 -2.79 8.29 2.89
N THR A 52 -2.67 9.55 3.29
CA THR A 52 -1.52 10.40 3.00
C THR A 52 -0.91 10.89 4.30
N GLY A 53 0.41 11.08 4.33
CA GLY A 53 1.10 11.55 5.53
C GLY A 53 1.10 10.52 6.66
N CYS A 54 1.10 9.21 6.34
CA CYS A 54 1.12 8.15 7.35
C CYS A 54 2.27 8.33 8.36
N HIS A 55 3.44 8.78 7.93
CA HIS A 55 4.56 9.19 8.78
C HIS A 55 4.96 10.66 8.54
N GLY A 56 3.97 11.53 8.24
CA GLY A 56 4.23 12.94 7.95
C GLY A 56 5.07 13.12 6.69
N ASN A 57 6.26 13.72 6.84
CA ASN A 57 7.23 13.92 5.75
C ASN A 57 8.24 12.78 5.60
N ALA A 58 8.22 11.79 6.49
CA ALA A 58 9.14 10.66 6.43
C ALA A 58 8.65 9.57 5.47
N GLU A 59 9.58 8.84 4.87
CA GLU A 59 9.28 7.84 3.86
C GLU A 59 8.80 6.53 4.51
N ILE A 60 7.78 5.90 3.93
CA ILE A 60 7.45 4.50 4.29
C ILE A 60 8.51 3.61 3.67
N SER A 61 9.38 3.03 4.49
CA SER A 61 10.44 2.13 4.04
C SER A 61 9.99 0.68 3.93
N THR A 62 8.95 0.29 4.68
CA THR A 62 8.44 -1.09 4.68
C THR A 62 6.99 -1.17 5.14
N MET A 63 6.32 -2.26 4.76
CA MET A 63 5.01 -2.61 5.27
C MET A 63 4.92 -4.12 5.55
N ALA A 64 4.04 -4.50 6.47
CA ALA A 64 3.65 -5.89 6.68
C ALA A 64 2.17 -5.99 7.09
N LEU A 65 1.53 -7.11 6.78
CA LEU A 65 0.26 -7.48 7.40
C LEU A 65 0.55 -8.35 8.63
N ASN A 66 -0.30 -8.26 9.64
CA ASN A 66 -0.25 -9.22 10.74
C ASN A 66 -0.75 -10.61 10.28
N ALA A 67 -0.57 -11.64 11.12
CA ALA A 67 -0.82 -13.03 10.75
C ALA A 67 -2.25 -13.34 10.26
N ASN A 68 -3.25 -12.59 10.73
CA ASN A 68 -4.64 -12.73 10.31
C ASN A 68 -5.08 -11.70 9.26
N GLU A 69 -4.13 -10.90 8.74
CA GLU A 69 -4.34 -9.86 7.73
C GLU A 69 -5.40 -8.80 8.07
N THR A 70 -5.64 -8.57 9.36
CA THR A 70 -6.61 -7.56 9.83
C THR A 70 -5.98 -6.23 10.21
N ARG A 71 -4.64 -6.16 10.23
CA ARG A 71 -3.88 -4.97 10.63
C ARG A 71 -2.71 -4.77 9.66
N LEU A 72 -2.55 -3.53 9.18
CA LEU A 72 -1.39 -3.10 8.42
C LEU A 72 -0.36 -2.48 9.37
N LEU A 73 0.89 -2.90 9.23
CA LEU A 73 2.05 -2.34 9.91
C LEU A 73 2.83 -1.53 8.89
N THR A 74 3.22 -0.30 9.23
CA THR A 74 4.06 0.56 8.40
C THR A 74 5.29 1.01 9.18
N GLY A 75 6.48 0.84 8.59
CA GLY A 75 7.74 1.33 9.13
C GLY A 75 8.28 2.48 8.29
N SER A 76 8.89 3.46 8.95
CA SER A 76 9.39 4.68 8.33
C SER A 76 10.88 4.89 8.53
N THR A 77 11.50 5.65 7.64
CA THR A 77 12.93 6.02 7.70
C THR A 77 13.26 6.93 8.89
N ASP A 78 12.27 7.57 9.50
CA ASP A 78 12.43 8.34 10.75
C ASP A 78 12.48 7.47 12.02
N GLY A 79 12.47 6.15 11.89
CA GLY A 79 12.50 5.21 12.99
C GLY A 79 11.15 4.97 13.67
N THR A 80 10.06 5.55 13.15
CA THR A 80 8.72 5.30 13.68
C THR A 80 8.05 4.10 13.01
N LEU A 81 7.24 3.39 13.80
CA LEU A 81 6.36 2.33 13.33
C LEU A 81 4.92 2.68 13.69
N LYS A 82 3.98 2.40 12.78
CA LYS A 82 2.55 2.51 13.03
C LYS A 82 1.84 1.19 12.80
N VAL A 83 0.86 0.93 13.65
CA VAL A 83 -0.06 -0.21 13.56
C VAL A 83 -1.42 0.36 13.21
N GLY A 84 -1.96 0.01 12.05
CA GLY A 84 -3.30 0.43 11.66
C GLY A 84 -4.33 -0.18 12.60
N THR A 85 -5.17 0.65 13.20
CA THR A 85 -6.31 0.19 14.02
C THR A 85 -7.53 -0.06 13.13
N GLN A 86 -8.47 -0.88 13.62
CA GLN A 86 -9.80 -1.00 13.00
C GLN A 86 -10.59 0.31 13.12
#